data_AF-A0A366IWT8-F1
#
_entry.id   AF-A0A366IWT8-F1
#
_cell.length_a   1.000
_cell.length_b   1.000
_cell.length_c   1.000
_cell.angle_alpha   90.00
_cell.angle_beta   90.00
_cell.angle_gamma   90.00
#
_symmetry.space_group_name_H-M   'P 1'
#
loop_
_entity.id
_entity.type
_entity.pdbx_description
1 polymer ?
#
loop_
_entity_poly.entity_id
_entity_poly.type
_entity_poly.pdbx_seq_one_letter_code
_entity_poly.pdbx_strand_id
1 'polypeptide(L)' 'MLSLVANETDNAVIITNASGLIEYVNQGFERLTGYEMAEVRGKNFTRS' A
#
# COMPACT_ATOMS: atom_id res chain seq x y z
N MET A 1 -13.05 5.49 -16.85
CA MET A 1 -12.64 6.51 -15.85
C MET A 1 -12.22 5.76 -14.59
N LEU A 2 -10.98 5.29 -14.57
CA LEU A 2 -10.42 4.39 -13.53
C LEU A 2 -9.71 5.25 -12.46
N SER A 3 -10.41 6.28 -11.96
CA SER A 3 -9.73 7.43 -11.34
C SER A 3 -10.43 7.97 -10.09
N LEU A 4 -11.28 7.18 -9.42
CA LEU A 4 -12.09 7.68 -8.30
C LEU A 4 -12.16 6.78 -7.06
N VAL A 5 -11.56 5.58 -7.06
CA VAL A 5 -11.52 4.75 -5.83
C VAL A 5 -10.27 5.02 -4.98
N ALA A 6 -9.24 5.64 -5.56
CA ALA A 6 -7.95 5.85 -4.87
C ALA A 6 -7.80 7.23 -4.20
N ASN A 7 -8.71 8.19 -4.42
CA ASN A 7 -8.42 9.60 -4.10
C ASN A 7 -9.31 10.23 -3.01
N GLU A 8 -10.36 9.57 -2.51
CA GLU A 8 -11.27 10.18 -1.51
C GLU A 8 -11.71 9.26 -0.37
N THR A 9 -11.11 8.08 -0.23
CA THR A 9 -11.46 7.19 0.89
C THR A 9 -10.23 6.97 1.76
N ASP A 10 -10.40 6.95 3.08
CA ASP A 10 -9.43 6.53 4.10
C ASP A 10 -9.00 5.06 3.95
N ASN A 11 -8.98 4.52 2.74
CA ASN A 11 -8.63 3.14 2.45
C ASN A 11 -7.15 3.03 2.09
N ALA A 12 -6.49 2.08 2.72
CA ALA A 12 -5.14 1.68 2.37
C ALA A 12 -5.17 0.83 1.09
N VAL A 13 -4.33 1.19 0.12
CA VAL A 13 -4.08 0.40 -1.09
C VAL A 13 -2.63 -0.06 -1.08
N ILE A 14 -2.43 -1.35 -1.27
CA ILE A 14 -1.11 -2.00 -1.32
C ILE A 14 -1.06 -2.81 -2.62
N ILE A 15 0.00 -2.62 -3.40
CA ILE A 15 0.30 -3.38 -4.60
C ILE A 15 1.57 -4.19 -4.34
N THR A 16 1.49 -5.49 -4.59
CA THR A 16 2.60 -6.44 -4.43
C THR A 16 2.95 -7.12 -5.74
N ASN A 17 4.20 -7.58 -5.85
CA ASN A 17 4.62 -8.45 -6.95
C ASN A 17 4.14 -9.90 -6.74
N ALA A 18 4.42 -10.77 -7.73
CA ALA A 18 4.05 -12.19 -7.68
C ALA A 18 4.67 -12.96 -6.49
N SER A 19 5.73 -12.44 -5.87
CA SER A 19 6.35 -13.01 -4.65
C SER A 19 5.73 -12.45 -3.35
N GLY A 20 4.72 -11.59 -3.45
CA GLY A 20 4.08 -10.93 -2.31
C GLY A 20 4.88 -9.78 -1.71
N LEU A 21 5.90 -9.26 -2.40
CA LEU A 21 6.67 -8.12 -1.94
C LEU A 21 6.01 -6.82 -2.37
N ILE A 22 5.94 -5.85 -1.45
CA ILE A 22 5.30 -4.56 -1.71
C ILE A 22 6.11 -3.75 -2.72
N GLU A 23 5.45 -3.37 -3.81
CA GLU A 23 5.98 -2.52 -4.87
C GLU A 23 5.42 -1.10 -4.82
N TYR A 24 4.23 -0.91 -4.25
CA TYR A 24 3.60 0.39 -4.11
C TYR A 24 2.57 0.42 -2.99
N VAL A 25 2.47 1.55 -2.29
CA VAL A 25 1.37 1.88 -1.37
C VAL A 25 0.88 3.30 -1.66
N ASN A 26 -0.40 3.56 -1.42
CA ASN A 26 -0.96 4.91 -1.54
C ASN A 26 -0.76 5.72 -0.25
N GLN A 27 -1.01 7.04 -0.30
CA GLN A 27 -0.98 7.88 0.91
C GLN A 27 -2.03 7.49 1.97
N GLY A 28 -3.13 6.84 1.57
CA GLY A 28 -4.11 6.29 2.51
C GLY A 28 -3.48 5.23 3.43
N PHE A 29 -2.63 4.35 2.88
CA PHE A 29 -1.86 3.39 3.66
C PHE A 29 -0.91 4.09 4.64
N GLU A 30 -0.18 5.10 4.19
CA GLU A 30 0.77 5.83 5.05
C GLU A 30 0.05 6.52 6.21
N ARG A 31 -1.09 7.17 5.95
CA ARG A 31 -1.90 7.80 7.00
C ARG A 31 -2.50 6.81 7.99
N LEU A 32 -3.00 5.66 7.52
CA LEU A 32 -3.65 4.67 8.37
C LEU A 32 -2.66 3.86 9.21
N THR A 33 -1.50 3.54 8.64
CA THR A 33 -0.52 2.64 9.29
C THR A 33 0.63 3.39 9.95
N GLY A 34 0.88 4.64 9.53
CA GLY A 34 2.03 5.44 9.96
C GLY A 34 3.35 5.07 9.28
N TYR A 35 3.36 4.09 8.38
CA TYR A 35 4.56 3.66 7.67
C TYR A 35 4.67 4.31 6.29
N GLU A 36 5.85 4.79 5.97
CA GLU A 36 6.14 5.33 4.64
C GLU A 36 6.44 4.21 3.63
N MET A 37 6.17 4.46 2.34
CA MET A 37 6.49 3.54 1.26
C MET A 37 7.94 3.02 1.32
N ALA A 38 8.89 3.88 1.68
CA ALA A 38 10.31 3.51 1.79
C ALA A 38 10.58 2.44 2.86
N GLU A 39 9.78 2.41 3.92
CA GLU A 39 9.95 1.49 5.03
C GLU A 39 9.32 0.12 4.77
N VAL A 40 8.30 0.08 3.91
CA VAL A 40 7.53 -1.13 3.61
C VAL A 40 7.91 -1.75 2.27
N ARG A 41 8.58 -1.02 1.38
CA ARG A 41 9.03 -1.55 0.10
C ARG A 41 9.82 -2.84 0.28
N GLY A 42 9.45 -3.87 -0.49
CA GLY A 42 10.14 -5.16 -0.44
C GLY A 42 9.83 -6.01 0.81
N LYS A 43 8.95 -5.57 1.71
CA LYS A 43 8.44 -6.40 2.82
C LYS A 43 7.23 -7.22 2.37
N ASN A 44 6.95 -8.30 3.10
CA ASN A 44 5.78 -9.14 2.91
C ASN A 44 4.94 -9.11 4.20
N PHE A 45 3.70 -8.63 4.11
CA PHE A 45 2.78 -8.53 5.26
C PHE A 45 2.10 -9.86 5.63
N THR A 46 2.27 -10.92 4.82
CA THR A 46 1.50 -12.17 4.93
C THR A 46 2.24 -13.29 5.67
N ARG A 47 3.43 -13.03 6.22
CA ARG A 47 4.14 -14.02 7.05
C ARG A 47 4.21 -13.57 8.50
N SER A 48 3.21 -14.01 9.28
CA SER A 48 3.37 -14.29 10.71
C SER A 48 3.80 -15.74 10.92
#